data_AF-A0A2T9XPQ7-F1
#
_entry.id   AF-A0A2T9XPQ7-F1
#
_cell.length_a   1.000
_cell.length_b   1.000
_cell.length_c   1.000
_cell.angle_alpha   90.00
_cell.angle_beta   90.00
_cell.angle_gamma   90.00
#
_symmetry.space_group_name_H-M   'P 1'
#
loop_
_entity.id
_entity.type
_entity.pdbx_description
1 polymer ?
#
loop_
_entity_poly.entity_id
_entity_poly.type
_entity_poly.pdbx_seq_one_letter_code
_entity_poly.pdbx_strand_id
1 'polypeptide(L)'
;MTAGDLDALREHYDNADTSAELEKAELDTTIVGEPMVGITVRLPASTLDSARGIARKDGVKVTALLRQWIEQNVAEGADDEQMVPVAELKRLIARTARDRRAG
;
A
#
# COMPACT_ATOMS: atom_id res chain seq x y z
N MET A 1 24.94 7.14 15.59
CA MET A 1 25.90 7.66 14.61
C MET A 1 26.14 9.12 14.93
N THR A 2 27.36 9.45 15.32
CA THR A 2 27.80 10.78 15.76
C THR A 2 28.43 11.53 14.59
N ALA A 3 28.71 12.83 14.76
CA ALA A 3 29.44 13.61 13.77
C ALA A 3 30.86 13.04 13.52
N GLY A 4 31.53 12.55 14.57
CA GLY A 4 32.85 11.90 14.43
C GLY A 4 32.80 10.58 13.66
N ASP A 5 31.70 9.82 13.77
CA ASP A 5 31.51 8.59 12.98
C ASP A 5 31.40 8.90 11.48
N LEU A 6 30.77 10.04 11.13
CA LEU A 6 30.62 10.49 9.76
C LEU A 6 31.94 10.98 9.15
N ASP A 7 32.74 11.72 9.94
CA ASP A 7 34.04 12.22 9.49
C ASP A 7 35.04 11.08 9.27
N ALA A 8 35.06 10.07 10.14
CA ALA A 8 35.89 8.88 9.97
C ALA A 8 35.47 8.05 8.75
N LEU A 9 34.16 7.95 8.47
CA LEU A 9 33.65 7.26 7.29
C LEU A 9 34.09 7.99 6.00
N ARG A 10 34.03 9.33 6.02
CA ARG A 10 34.49 10.16 4.91
C ARG A 10 35.99 9.96 4.65
N GLU A 11 36.83 10.07 5.68
CA GLU A 11 38.27 9.92 5.54
C GLU A 11 38.66 8.52 5.01
N HIS A 12 37.95 7.48 5.45
CA HIS A 12 38.10 6.12 4.93
C HIS A 12 37.81 6.06 3.43
N TYR A 13 36.62 6.50 2.98
CA TYR A 13 36.23 6.37 1.57
C TYR A 13 36.94 7.36 0.64
N ASP A 14 37.50 8.46 1.16
CA ASP A 14 38.32 9.40 0.37
C ASP A 14 39.68 8.78 -0.04
N ASN A 15 40.15 7.75 0.68
CA ASN A 15 41.48 7.14 0.46
C ASN A 15 41.47 5.62 0.24
N ALA A 16 40.35 4.95 0.47
CA ALA A 16 40.24 3.50 0.31
C ALA A 16 40.10 3.11 -1.17
N ASP A 17 40.86 2.08 -1.57
CA ASP A 17 40.63 1.40 -2.84
C ASP A 17 39.46 0.40 -2.69
N THR A 18 38.35 0.72 -3.33
CA THR A 18 37.12 -0.09 -3.30
C THR A 18 37.00 -1.06 -4.49
N SER A 19 38.04 -1.17 -5.33
CA SER A 19 37.99 -1.97 -6.56
C SER A 19 37.65 -3.44 -6.31
N ALA A 20 38.21 -4.03 -5.25
CA ALA A 20 37.97 -5.44 -4.88
C ALA A 20 36.54 -5.69 -4.35
N GLU A 21 35.87 -4.66 -3.85
CA GLU A 21 34.49 -4.70 -3.34
C GLU A 21 33.52 -4.53 -4.51
N LEU A 22 33.82 -3.61 -5.43
CA LEU A 22 33.08 -3.40 -6.67
C LEU A 22 33.14 -4.63 -7.60
N GLU A 23 34.28 -5.33 -7.67
CA GLU A 23 34.41 -6.56 -8.47
C GLU A 23 33.46 -7.67 -7.99
N LYS A 24 33.10 -7.66 -6.69
CA LYS A 24 32.18 -8.62 -6.07
C LYS A 24 30.75 -8.11 -5.98
N ALA A 25 30.50 -6.86 -6.38
CA ALA A 25 29.19 -6.26 -6.30
C ALA A 25 28.30 -6.77 -7.44
N GLU A 26 27.05 -7.06 -7.12
CA GLU A 26 26.02 -7.31 -8.13
C GLU A 26 25.33 -5.98 -8.46
N LEU A 27 25.23 -5.67 -9.77
CA LEU A 27 24.49 -4.51 -10.22
C LEU A 27 22.99 -4.75 -10.00
N ASP A 28 22.38 -3.99 -9.10
CA ASP A 28 20.93 -3.97 -8.97
C ASP A 28 20.32 -3.22 -10.16
N THR A 29 19.79 -3.98 -11.12
CA THR A 29 19.06 -3.45 -12.28
C THR A 29 17.56 -3.42 -12.05
N THR A 30 17.08 -3.59 -10.82
CA THR A 30 15.65 -3.64 -10.51
C THR A 30 15.01 -2.29 -10.75
N ILE A 31 14.25 -2.17 -11.84
CA ILE A 31 13.44 -1.00 -12.14
C ILE A 31 12.03 -1.25 -11.62
N VAL A 32 11.62 -0.46 -10.62
CA VAL A 32 10.22 -0.46 -10.14
C VAL A 32 9.41 0.46 -11.04
N GLY A 33 8.54 -0.12 -11.89
CA GLY A 33 7.74 0.63 -12.86
C GLY A 33 6.75 1.63 -12.22
N GLU A 34 6.24 1.29 -11.03
CA GLU A 34 5.39 2.16 -10.21
C GLU A 34 5.94 2.22 -8.78
N PRO A 35 6.86 3.14 -8.49
CA PRO A 35 7.41 3.26 -7.14
C PRO A 35 6.33 3.75 -6.16
N MET A 36 6.24 3.09 -5.01
CA MET A 36 5.36 3.53 -3.94
C MET A 36 5.87 4.84 -3.33
N VAL A 37 5.02 5.87 -3.31
CA VAL A 37 5.36 7.17 -2.71
C VAL A 37 4.72 7.28 -1.33
N GLY A 38 5.54 7.49 -0.30
CA GLY A 38 5.07 7.76 1.05
C GLY A 38 4.52 9.18 1.16
N ILE A 39 3.27 9.32 1.62
CA ILE A 39 2.63 10.62 1.86
C ILE A 39 2.13 10.72 3.30
N THR A 40 2.06 11.94 3.82
CA THR A 40 1.40 12.21 5.10
C THR A 40 -0.05 12.62 4.85
N VAL A 41 -0.99 11.84 5.37
CA VAL A 41 -2.42 12.17 5.36
C VAL A 41 -2.86 12.49 6.78
N ARG A 42 -3.54 13.63 6.96
CA ARG A 42 -4.16 13.98 8.24
C ARG A 42 -5.55 13.39 8.29
N LEU A 43 -5.82 12.62 9.34
CA LEU A 43 -7.12 12.01 9.62
C LEU A 43 -7.57 12.42 11.02
N PRO A 44 -8.88 12.54 11.28
CA PRO A 44 -9.39 12.57 12.64
C PRO A 44 -8.92 11.32 13.41
N ALA A 45 -8.58 11.48 14.70
CA ALA A 45 -8.09 10.37 15.52
C ALA A 45 -9.08 9.20 15.57
N SER A 46 -10.38 9.52 15.72
CA SER A 46 -11.46 8.53 15.73
C SER A 46 -11.55 7.71 14.43
N THR A 47 -11.29 8.35 13.28
CA THR A 47 -11.27 7.68 11.97
C THR A 47 -10.11 6.71 11.88
N LEU A 48 -8.90 7.14 12.27
CA LEU A 48 -7.72 6.28 12.25
C LEU A 48 -7.87 5.09 13.20
N ASP A 49 -8.45 5.30 14.38
CA ASP A 49 -8.68 4.22 15.34
C ASP A 49 -9.71 3.21 14.86
N SER A 50 -10.75 3.68 14.15
CA SER A 50 -11.72 2.81 13.49
C SER A 50 -11.06 1.95 12.41
N ALA A 51 -10.21 2.55 11.55
CA ALA A 51 -9.45 1.82 10.54
C ALA A 51 -8.49 0.79 11.16
N ARG A 52 -7.83 1.13 12.28
CA ARG A 52 -7.01 0.18 13.05
C ARG A 52 -7.83 -0.97 13.63
N GLY A 53 -9.08 -0.72 14.03
CA GLY A 53 -10.00 -1.76 14.49
C GLY A 53 -10.32 -2.76 13.38
N ILE A 54 -10.65 -2.26 12.18
CA ILE A 54 -10.96 -3.07 11.01
C ILE A 54 -9.72 -3.89 10.59
N ALA A 55 -8.56 -3.23 10.46
CA ALA A 55 -7.32 -3.90 10.06
C ALA A 55 -6.94 -5.05 11.01
N ARG A 56 -7.14 -4.86 12.33
CA ARG A 56 -6.91 -5.91 13.33
C ARG A 56 -7.86 -7.09 13.16
N LYS A 57 -9.14 -6.83 12.89
CA LYS A 57 -10.13 -7.87 12.63
C LYS A 57 -9.77 -8.70 11.39
N ASP A 58 -9.22 -8.04 10.37
CA ASP A 58 -8.87 -8.65 9.10
C ASP A 58 -7.43 -9.23 9.10
N GLY A 59 -6.69 -9.09 10.19
CA GLY A 59 -5.33 -9.61 10.33
C GLY A 59 -4.28 -8.88 9.50
N VAL A 60 -4.55 -7.65 9.06
CA VAL A 60 -3.67 -6.86 8.19
C VAL A 60 -3.13 -5.60 8.88
N LYS A 61 -2.08 -4.99 8.32
CA LYS A 61 -1.59 -3.68 8.77
C LYS A 61 -2.57 -2.60 8.34
N VAL A 62 -2.83 -1.61 9.21
CA VAL A 62 -3.73 -0.49 8.89
C VAL A 62 -3.31 0.28 7.63
N THR A 63 -2.01 0.43 7.38
CA THR A 63 -1.52 1.09 6.15
C THR A 63 -1.81 0.28 4.89
N ALA A 64 -1.78 -1.05 4.96
CA ALA A 64 -2.15 -1.91 3.84
C ALA A 64 -3.66 -1.85 3.56
N LEU A 65 -4.48 -1.82 4.60
CA LEU A 65 -5.93 -1.62 4.49
C LEU A 65 -6.26 -0.26 3.85
N LEU A 66 -5.66 0.82 4.34
CA LEU A 66 -5.90 2.17 3.80
C LEU A 66 -5.46 2.27 2.34
N ARG A 67 -4.31 1.70 1.98
CA ARG A 67 -3.86 1.63 0.59
C ARG A 67 -4.88 0.90 -0.29
N GLN A 68 -5.34 -0.28 0.15
CA GLN A 68 -6.33 -1.06 -0.60
C GLN A 68 -7.63 -0.28 -0.81
N TRP A 69 -8.13 0.42 0.21
CA TRP A 69 -9.32 1.25 0.06
C TRP A 69 -9.11 2.38 -0.95
N ILE A 70 -7.95 3.05 -0.92
CA ILE A 70 -7.62 4.09 -1.90
C ILE A 70 -7.58 3.51 -3.31
N GLU A 71 -6.87 2.39 -3.51
CA GLU A 71 -6.78 1.70 -4.81
C GLU A 71 -8.16 1.28 -5.34
N GLN A 72 -9.01 0.73 -4.48
CA GLN A 72 -10.39 0.35 -4.84
C GLN A 72 -11.23 1.55 -5.26
N ASN A 73 -11.22 2.64 -4.48
CA ASN A 73 -12.02 3.83 -4.79
C ASN A 73 -11.51 4.55 -6.05
N VAL A 74 -10.19 4.54 -6.29
CA VAL A 74 -9.61 5.12 -7.52
C VAL A 74 -9.94 4.26 -8.73
N ALA A 75 -9.89 2.93 -8.61
CA ALA A 75 -10.30 2.02 -9.67
C ALA A 75 -11.79 2.16 -10.00
N GLU A 76 -12.65 2.23 -8.98
CA GLU A 76 -14.10 2.44 -9.15
C GLU A 76 -14.41 3.81 -9.78
N GLY A 77 -13.75 4.88 -9.35
CA GLY A 77 -13.91 6.21 -9.94
C GLY A 77 -13.34 6.35 -11.36
N ALA A 78 -12.43 5.46 -11.77
CA ALA A 78 -11.96 5.34 -13.15
C ALA A 78 -12.93 4.48 -14.01
N ASP A 79 -13.76 3.65 -13.38
CA ASP A 79 -14.74 2.75 -13.99
C ASP A 79 -16.19 3.29 -13.87
N ASP A 80 -16.36 4.58 -13.58
CA ASP A 80 -17.66 5.28 -13.47
C ASP A 80 -18.51 5.23 -14.77
N GLU A 81 -18.00 4.58 -15.84
CA GLU A 81 -18.78 4.14 -17.00
C GLU A 81 -19.68 2.91 -16.73
N GLN A 82 -19.56 2.25 -15.56
CA GLN A 82 -20.34 1.06 -15.22
C GLN A 82 -21.21 1.25 -13.95
N MET A 83 -22.02 2.30 -13.94
CA MET A 83 -23.08 2.45 -12.94
C MET A 83 -24.14 1.35 -13.07
N VAL A 84 -24.20 0.42 -12.11
CA VAL A 84 -25.28 -0.58 -12.04
C VAL A 84 -26.56 0.08 -11.53
N PRO A 85 -27.67 0.01 -12.29
CA PRO A 85 -28.94 0.57 -11.84
C PRO A 85 -29.41 -0.09 -10.53
N VAL A 86 -29.90 0.71 -9.58
CA VAL A 86 -30.45 0.23 -8.29
C VAL A 86 -31.54 -0.84 -8.46
N ALA A 87 -32.26 -0.80 -9.58
CA ALA A 87 -33.26 -1.82 -9.92
C ALA A 87 -32.65 -3.22 -10.12
N GLU A 88 -31.47 -3.30 -10.71
CA GLU A 88 -30.76 -4.55 -10.99
C GLU A 88 -30.17 -5.15 -9.71
N LEU A 89 -29.62 -4.30 -8.83
CA LEU A 89 -29.21 -4.69 -7.49
C LEU A 89 -30.38 -5.24 -6.66
N LYS A 90 -31.55 -4.57 -6.68
CA LYS A 90 -32.76 -5.05 -6.00
C LYS A 90 -33.22 -6.41 -6.54
N ARG A 91 -33.12 -6.64 -7.86
CA ARG A 91 -33.45 -7.93 -8.49
C ARG A 91 -32.49 -9.04 -8.03
N LEU A 92 -31.19 -8.75 -7.95
CA LEU A 92 -30.19 -9.70 -7.48
C LEU A 92 -30.47 -10.12 -6.02
N ILE A 93 -30.67 -9.15 -5.13
CA ILE A 93 -31.00 -9.41 -3.71
C ILE A 93 -32.28 -10.27 -3.58
N ALA A 94 -33.32 -9.93 -4.34
CA ALA A 94 -34.59 -10.65 -4.33
C ALA A 94 -34.50 -12.08 -4.90
N ARG A 95 -33.52 -12.36 -5.77
CA ARG A 95 -33.25 -13.70 -6.29
C ARG A 95 -32.55 -14.55 -5.22
N THR A 96 -31.46 -14.05 -4.65
CA THR A 96 -30.70 -14.76 -3.60
C THR A 96 -31.55 -15.05 -2.36
N ALA A 97 -32.46 -14.13 -2.00
CA ALA A 97 -33.39 -14.34 -0.88
C ALA A 97 -34.49 -15.38 -1.15
N ARG A 98 -34.75 -15.73 -2.41
CA ARG A 98 -35.66 -16.83 -2.79
C ARG A 98 -34.93 -18.16 -2.80
N ASP A 99 -33.71 -18.19 -3.35
CA ASP A 99 -32.89 -19.41 -3.42
C ASP A 99 -32.54 -19.93 -2.01
N ARG A 100 -32.32 -19.02 -1.04
CA ARG A 100 -32.06 -19.38 0.36
C ARG A 100 -33.28 -19.85 1.16
N ARG A 101 -34.50 -19.70 0.62
CA ARG A 101 -35.75 -20.19 1.23
C ARG A 101 -36.24 -21.51 0.62
N ALA A 102 -35.65 -21.92 -0.50
CA ALA A 102 -36.03 -23.11 -1.27
C ALA A 102 -35.08 -24.30 -1.05
N GLY A 103 -34.04 -24.15 -0.22
CA GLY A 103 -33.16 -25.22 0.26
C GLY A 103 -33.18 -25.30 1.77
#